data_AF-A0A7S3MET7-F1
#
_entry.id   AF-A0A7S3MET7-F1
#
_cell.length_a   1.000
_cell.length_b   1.000
_cell.length_c   1.000
_cell.angle_alpha   90.00
_cell.angle_beta   90.00
_cell.angle_gamma   90.00
#
_symmetry.space_group_name_H-M   'P 1'
#
loop_
_entity.id
_entity.type
_entity.pdbx_description
1 polymer ?
#
loop_
_entity_poly.entity_id
_entity_poly.type
_entity_poly.pdbx_seq_one_letter_code
_entity_poly.pdbx_strand_id
1 'polypeptide(L)'
;SVPGWALDYPPLEERKNPERYSGDYFRDTLPQDLWEFESAVVDGDVFTVRALLETGVNPNEPLDSNHMTGLMIACFMGNWDIVQLLVEDFDADLDGPLSRAGMRAIDYAASQGYRFPNEHPITEFLKSKGSQHTWWGAVCAGDFPRVKEFVENGQDLDEINPVLWNGNGIFIAQEYGQPRIAHYLLTKGATVAVRNAHTVDTHEMKWSVGRGDAFFYKACKVERPGAGVEDHYWPEHQ
;
A
#
# COMPACT_ATOMS: atom_id res chain seq x y z
N SER A 1 25.36 22.54 0.61
CA SER A 1 23.91 22.36 0.35
C SER A 1 23.67 20.88 0.13
N VAL A 2 22.52 20.36 0.57
CA VAL A 2 22.12 18.99 0.25
C VAL A 2 22.01 18.88 -1.28
N PRO A 3 22.63 17.89 -1.94
CA PRO A 3 22.50 17.73 -3.39
C PRO A 3 21.04 17.57 -3.80
N GLY A 4 20.61 18.16 -4.92
CA GLY A 4 19.21 18.12 -5.36
C GLY A 4 18.62 16.70 -5.50
N TRP A 5 19.47 15.71 -5.80
CA TRP A 5 19.09 14.29 -5.88
C TRP A 5 18.84 13.62 -4.52
N ALA A 6 19.31 14.22 -3.43
CA ALA A 6 19.14 13.72 -2.06
C ALA A 6 17.87 14.27 -1.39
N LEU A 7 17.12 15.13 -2.09
CA LEU A 7 15.79 15.54 -1.68
C LEU A 7 14.78 14.57 -2.30
N ASP A 8 13.91 13.99 -1.48
CA ASP A 8 12.81 13.15 -1.95
C ASP A 8 11.77 13.95 -2.77
N TYR A 9 11.86 15.28 -2.74
CA TYR A 9 10.94 16.20 -3.41
C TYR A 9 11.70 17.32 -4.14
N PRO A 10 11.42 17.58 -5.43
CA PRO A 10 12.22 18.52 -6.23
C PRO A 10 12.08 19.98 -5.77
N PRO A 11 13.11 20.81 -6.05
CA PRO A 11 13.07 22.25 -5.78
C PRO A 11 11.95 22.94 -6.57
N LEU A 12 11.49 24.10 -6.11
CA LEU A 12 10.28 24.78 -6.62
C LEU A 12 10.32 25.00 -8.14
N GLU A 13 11.49 25.29 -8.67
CA GLU A 13 11.75 25.61 -10.08
C GLU A 13 11.61 24.41 -11.01
N GLU A 14 11.72 23.18 -10.49
CA GLU A 14 11.64 21.93 -11.26
C GLU A 14 10.25 21.30 -11.21
N ARG A 15 9.30 21.89 -10.46
CA ARG A 15 7.96 21.36 -10.27
C ARG A 15 7.06 21.66 -11.48
N LYS A 16 6.35 20.63 -11.95
CA LYS A 16 5.34 20.77 -13.02
C LYS A 16 4.19 21.70 -12.61
N ASN A 17 3.74 21.59 -11.36
CA ASN A 17 2.66 22.39 -10.76
C ASN A 17 3.16 23.01 -9.44
N PRO A 18 3.85 24.17 -9.47
CA PRO A 18 4.50 24.76 -8.29
C PRO A 18 3.55 25.12 -7.15
N GLU A 19 2.28 25.37 -7.47
CA GLU A 19 1.20 25.68 -6.52
C GLU A 19 0.72 24.47 -5.71
N ARG A 20 1.01 23.25 -6.17
CA ARG A 20 0.67 22.01 -5.45
C ARG A 20 1.87 21.57 -4.62
N TYR A 21 1.66 21.41 -3.32
CA TYR A 21 2.69 20.93 -2.40
C TYR A 21 2.08 20.04 -1.33
N SER A 22 1.87 18.77 -1.68
CA SER A 22 1.38 17.74 -0.76
C SER A 22 2.50 16.97 -0.07
N GLY A 23 3.75 17.15 -0.51
CA GLY A 23 4.89 16.33 -0.07
C GLY A 23 4.99 14.99 -0.81
N ASP A 24 4.03 14.68 -1.68
CA ASP A 24 4.05 13.55 -2.60
C ASP A 24 4.19 14.07 -4.04
N TYR A 25 5.38 13.86 -4.63
CA TYR A 25 5.67 14.32 -5.98
C TYR A 25 4.78 13.63 -7.02
N PHE A 26 4.44 12.36 -6.82
CA PHE A 26 3.56 11.64 -7.74
C PHE A 26 2.19 12.30 -7.79
N ARG A 27 1.59 12.53 -6.61
CA ARG A 27 0.30 13.22 -6.48
C ARG A 27 0.33 14.62 -7.10
N ASP A 28 1.38 15.40 -6.86
CA ASP A 28 1.44 16.79 -7.33
C ASP A 28 1.61 16.90 -8.87
N THR A 29 2.10 15.84 -9.52
CA THR A 29 2.23 15.76 -10.98
C THR A 29 1.00 15.24 -11.72
N LEU A 30 -0.02 14.75 -10.98
CA LEU A 30 -1.25 14.22 -11.54
C LEU A 30 -1.98 15.26 -12.42
N PRO A 31 -2.72 14.79 -13.44
CA PRO A 31 -3.76 15.58 -14.12
C PRO A 31 -4.69 16.29 -13.12
N GLN A 32 -5.23 17.46 -13.50
CA GLN A 32 -6.07 18.28 -12.61
C GLN A 32 -7.31 17.53 -12.11
N ASP A 33 -7.97 16.80 -13.00
CA ASP A 33 -9.13 15.96 -12.71
C ASP A 33 -8.82 14.85 -11.70
N LEU A 34 -7.69 14.14 -11.85
CA LEU A 34 -7.27 13.10 -10.91
C LEU A 34 -6.81 13.67 -9.56
N TRP A 35 -6.19 14.84 -9.56
CA TRP A 35 -5.78 15.53 -8.34
C TRP A 35 -6.99 16.04 -7.53
N GLU A 36 -7.99 16.62 -8.22
CA GLU A 36 -9.26 17.01 -7.59
C GLU A 36 -10.05 15.79 -7.10
N PHE A 37 -10.05 14.71 -7.88
CA PHE A 37 -10.71 13.45 -7.50
C PHE A 37 -10.11 12.86 -6.24
N GLU A 38 -8.78 12.77 -6.18
CA GLU A 38 -8.09 12.29 -4.99
C GLU A 38 -8.38 13.16 -3.76
N SER A 39 -8.33 14.50 -3.91
CA SER A 39 -8.64 15.41 -2.80
C SER A 39 -10.06 15.19 -2.29
N ALA A 40 -11.03 15.09 -3.21
CA ALA A 40 -12.43 14.86 -2.86
C ALA A 40 -12.65 13.51 -2.15
N VAL A 41 -11.94 12.45 -2.56
CA VAL A 41 -12.00 11.13 -1.91
C VAL A 41 -11.41 11.18 -0.50
N VAL A 42 -10.28 11.87 -0.29
CA VAL A 42 -9.66 12.06 1.03
C VAL A 42 -10.55 12.89 1.95
N ASP A 43 -11.12 13.98 1.43
CA ASP A 43 -11.98 14.88 2.19
C ASP A 43 -13.36 14.27 2.50
N GLY A 44 -13.74 13.19 1.81
CA GLY A 44 -15.05 12.56 1.97
C GLY A 44 -16.18 13.28 1.22
N ASP A 45 -15.86 14.11 0.23
CA ASP A 45 -16.85 14.87 -0.55
C ASP A 45 -17.50 14.00 -1.63
N VAL A 46 -18.58 13.32 -1.23
CA VAL A 46 -19.37 12.44 -2.11
C VAL A 46 -19.91 13.18 -3.35
N PHE A 47 -20.26 14.46 -3.23
CA PHE A 47 -20.85 15.21 -4.34
C PHE A 47 -19.81 15.51 -5.42
N THR A 48 -18.62 15.96 -5.01
CA THR A 48 -17.51 16.24 -5.93
C THR A 48 -17.00 14.94 -6.55
N VAL A 49 -16.88 13.86 -5.77
CA VAL A 49 -16.52 12.52 -6.28
C VAL A 49 -17.50 12.06 -7.37
N ARG A 50 -18.81 12.17 -7.13
CA ARG A 50 -19.83 11.83 -8.13
C ARG A 50 -19.67 12.66 -9.41
N ALA A 51 -19.56 13.98 -9.25
CA ALA A 51 -19.46 14.89 -10.39
C ALA A 51 -18.22 14.58 -11.26
N LEU A 52 -17.08 14.30 -10.63
CA LEU A 52 -15.84 13.95 -11.34
C LEU A 52 -15.90 12.59 -12.03
N LEU A 53 -16.56 11.60 -11.43
CA LEU A 53 -16.75 10.31 -12.11
C LEU A 53 -17.71 10.43 -13.29
N GLU A 54 -18.74 11.28 -13.19
CA GLU A 54 -19.65 11.59 -14.30
C GLU A 54 -18.96 12.31 -15.48
N THR A 55 -17.86 13.04 -15.26
CA THR A 55 -17.07 13.63 -16.35
C THR A 55 -16.17 12.63 -17.06
N GLY A 56 -16.06 11.39 -16.56
CA GLY A 56 -15.29 10.31 -17.18
C GLY A 56 -13.93 10.04 -16.52
N VAL A 57 -13.70 10.53 -15.30
CA VAL A 57 -12.51 10.15 -14.51
C VAL A 57 -12.53 8.65 -14.25
N ASN A 58 -11.41 7.98 -14.51
CA ASN A 58 -11.28 6.55 -14.26
C ASN A 58 -11.06 6.28 -12.75
N PRO A 59 -11.98 5.57 -12.06
CA PRO A 59 -11.88 5.32 -10.61
C PRO A 59 -10.71 4.41 -10.21
N ASN A 60 -10.11 3.70 -11.18
CA ASN A 60 -9.05 2.72 -10.96
C ASN A 60 -7.63 3.29 -11.17
N GLU A 61 -7.49 4.59 -11.45
CA GLU A 61 -6.16 5.21 -11.57
C GLU A 61 -5.46 5.31 -10.21
N PRO A 62 -4.12 5.16 -10.17
CA PRO A 62 -3.34 5.42 -8.97
C PRO A 62 -3.34 6.92 -8.65
N LEU A 63 -3.65 7.25 -7.41
CA LEU A 63 -3.86 8.63 -6.97
C LEU A 63 -2.74 9.16 -6.06
N ASP A 64 -1.84 8.29 -5.59
CA ASP A 64 -0.72 8.65 -4.73
C ASP A 64 0.53 7.81 -5.01
N SER A 65 1.64 8.13 -4.34
CA SER A 65 2.92 7.39 -4.44
C SER A 65 2.87 5.95 -3.94
N ASN A 66 1.82 5.58 -3.19
CA ASN A 66 1.52 4.20 -2.82
C ASN A 66 0.65 3.49 -3.85
N HIS A 67 0.36 4.12 -4.99
CA HIS A 67 -0.50 3.58 -6.04
C HIS A 67 -1.90 3.20 -5.54
N MET A 68 -2.43 3.92 -4.55
CA MET A 68 -3.80 3.69 -4.06
C MET A 68 -4.80 4.21 -5.08
N THR A 69 -5.85 3.43 -5.33
CA THR A 69 -7.01 3.86 -6.12
C THR A 69 -8.01 4.62 -5.25
N GLY A 70 -8.99 5.29 -5.87
CA GLY A 70 -10.06 5.97 -5.15
C GLY A 70 -10.79 5.04 -4.17
N LEU A 71 -11.03 3.79 -4.58
CA LEU A 71 -11.67 2.79 -3.72
C LEU A 71 -10.79 2.39 -2.53
N MET A 72 -9.48 2.26 -2.71
CA MET A 72 -8.54 1.97 -1.62
C MET A 72 -8.49 3.09 -0.59
N ILE A 73 -8.41 4.35 -1.04
CA ILE A 73 -8.42 5.52 -0.16
C ILE A 73 -9.75 5.61 0.59
N ALA A 74 -10.89 5.44 -0.09
CA ALA A 74 -12.20 5.45 0.56
C ALA A 74 -12.34 4.37 1.63
N CYS A 75 -11.84 3.15 1.36
CA CYS A 75 -11.80 2.05 2.32
C CYS A 75 -10.87 2.34 3.51
N PHE A 76 -9.72 2.97 3.26
CA PHE A 76 -8.77 3.37 4.29
C PHE A 76 -9.32 4.50 5.20
N MET A 77 -10.07 5.43 4.63
CA MET A 77 -10.70 6.52 5.36
C MET A 77 -12.00 6.09 6.07
N GLY A 78 -12.56 4.92 5.71
CA GLY A 78 -13.83 4.45 6.26
C GLY A 78 -15.06 5.16 5.68
N ASN A 79 -14.91 5.81 4.52
CA ASN A 79 -15.95 6.61 3.87
C ASN A 79 -16.97 5.70 3.16
N TRP A 80 -17.93 5.18 3.92
CA TRP A 80 -18.97 4.25 3.44
C TRP A 80 -19.71 4.76 2.20
N ASP A 81 -20.13 6.02 2.20
CA ASP A 81 -20.91 6.58 1.10
C ASP A 81 -20.12 6.61 -0.22
N ILE A 82 -18.81 6.91 -0.16
CA ILE A 82 -17.93 6.88 -1.33
C ILE A 82 -17.68 5.44 -1.79
N VAL A 83 -17.51 4.50 -0.85
CA VAL A 83 -17.36 3.08 -1.19
C VAL A 83 -18.59 2.56 -1.91
N GLN A 84 -19.81 2.84 -1.41
CA GLN A 84 -21.04 2.45 -2.08
C GLN A 84 -21.15 3.08 -3.46
N LEU A 85 -20.87 4.37 -3.57
CA LEU A 85 -20.92 5.09 -4.84
C LEU A 85 -19.96 4.47 -5.88
N LEU A 86 -18.71 4.22 -5.50
CA LEU A 86 -17.71 3.65 -6.41
C LEU A 86 -18.08 2.23 -6.85
N VAL A 87 -18.58 1.40 -5.93
CA VAL A 87 -18.88 -0.01 -6.21
C VAL A 87 -20.22 -0.21 -6.91
N GLU A 88 -21.26 0.54 -6.55
CA GLU A 88 -22.62 0.34 -7.04
C GLU A 88 -22.96 1.20 -8.26
N ASP A 89 -22.49 2.46 -8.29
CA ASP A 89 -22.84 3.39 -9.37
C ASP A 89 -21.80 3.40 -10.50
N PHE A 90 -20.51 3.16 -10.19
CA PHE A 90 -19.40 3.33 -11.14
C PHE A 90 -18.58 2.05 -11.41
N ASP A 91 -19.00 0.91 -10.86
CA ASP A 91 -18.38 -0.41 -11.08
C ASP A 91 -16.84 -0.41 -10.92
N ALA A 92 -16.36 0.29 -9.88
CA ALA A 92 -14.94 0.37 -9.57
C ALA A 92 -14.39 -1.04 -9.30
N ASP A 93 -13.17 -1.30 -9.78
CA ASP A 93 -12.56 -2.62 -9.69
C ASP A 93 -12.20 -2.92 -8.23
N LEU A 94 -12.93 -3.87 -7.64
CA LEU A 94 -12.75 -4.30 -6.25
C LEU A 94 -11.37 -4.90 -6.00
N ASP A 95 -10.85 -5.58 -7.01
CA ASP A 95 -9.61 -6.35 -6.98
C ASP A 95 -8.50 -5.67 -7.82
N GLY A 96 -8.71 -4.39 -8.17
CA GLY A 96 -7.94 -3.57 -9.12
C GLY A 96 -6.43 -3.49 -8.89
N PRO A 97 -5.74 -2.48 -9.47
CA PRO A 97 -4.28 -2.44 -9.39
C PRO A 97 -3.85 -2.46 -7.92
N LEU A 98 -2.96 -3.39 -7.57
CA LEU A 98 -2.47 -3.50 -6.20
C LEU A 98 -1.75 -2.22 -5.82
N SER A 99 -1.94 -1.80 -4.57
CA SER A 99 -1.09 -0.75 -4.01
C SER A 99 0.37 -1.19 -4.00
N ARG A 100 1.27 -0.25 -3.77
CA ARG A 100 2.70 -0.51 -3.59
C ARG A 100 2.99 -1.50 -2.47
N ALA A 101 2.12 -1.56 -1.46
CA ALA A 101 2.17 -2.54 -0.38
C ALA A 101 1.65 -3.94 -0.78
N GLY A 102 1.16 -4.12 -2.00
CA GLY A 102 0.53 -5.36 -2.45
C GLY A 102 -0.86 -5.57 -1.85
N MET A 103 -1.56 -4.50 -1.50
CA MET A 103 -2.87 -4.55 -0.84
C MET A 103 -3.99 -4.09 -1.78
N ARG A 104 -5.18 -4.64 -1.56
CA ARG A 104 -6.45 -4.30 -2.24
C ARG A 104 -7.32 -3.41 -1.36
N ALA A 105 -8.42 -2.89 -1.93
CA ALA A 105 -9.38 -2.08 -1.18
C ALA A 105 -9.92 -2.79 0.07
N ILE A 106 -10.26 -4.09 -0.05
CA ILE A 106 -10.73 -4.90 1.08
C ILE A 106 -9.68 -5.02 2.19
N ASP A 107 -8.40 -5.09 1.82
CA ASP A 107 -7.28 -5.22 2.77
C ASP A 107 -7.11 -3.92 3.58
N TYR A 108 -7.23 -2.77 2.91
CA TYR A 108 -7.22 -1.47 3.58
C TYR A 108 -8.42 -1.32 4.53
N ALA A 109 -9.64 -1.69 4.10
CA ALA A 109 -10.81 -1.69 4.96
C ALA A 109 -10.61 -2.59 6.20
N ALA A 110 -10.08 -3.79 6.00
CA ALA A 110 -9.86 -4.74 7.08
C ALA A 110 -8.75 -4.30 8.04
N SER A 111 -7.67 -3.70 7.53
CA SER A 111 -6.59 -3.11 8.34
C SER A 111 -7.09 -1.99 9.26
N GLN A 112 -8.14 -1.28 8.84
CA GLN A 112 -8.76 -0.20 9.62
C GLN A 112 -9.86 -0.69 10.54
N GLY A 113 -10.32 -1.94 10.41
CA GLY A 113 -11.31 -2.56 11.29
C GLY A 113 -10.90 -2.59 12.78
N TYR A 114 -9.65 -2.31 13.10
CA TYR A 114 -9.15 -2.13 14.48
C TYR A 114 -9.30 -0.71 15.02
N ARG A 115 -9.63 0.28 14.19
CA ARG A 115 -9.80 1.67 14.60
C ARG A 115 -11.25 1.87 15.08
N PHE A 116 -11.46 1.57 16.36
CA PHE A 116 -12.68 1.91 17.09
C PHE A 116 -13.02 3.40 16.89
N PRO A 117 -14.29 3.80 16.62
CA PRO A 117 -15.53 3.09 16.95
C PRO A 117 -16.39 2.76 15.72
N ASN A 118 -15.92 2.00 14.73
CA ASN A 118 -16.79 1.63 13.61
C ASN A 118 -16.46 0.21 13.15
N GLU A 119 -17.30 -0.77 13.50
CA GLU A 119 -17.43 -1.99 12.69
C GLU A 119 -17.97 -1.56 11.33
N HIS A 120 -17.08 -1.12 10.43
CA HIS A 120 -17.49 -0.69 9.11
C HIS A 120 -17.97 -1.93 8.34
N PRO A 121 -19.20 -1.94 7.80
CA PRO A 121 -19.70 -3.05 6.98
C PRO A 121 -18.95 -3.15 5.63
N ILE A 122 -17.94 -2.29 5.39
CA ILE A 122 -17.14 -2.23 4.16
C ILE A 122 -16.51 -3.59 3.84
N THR A 123 -15.83 -4.22 4.79
CA THR A 123 -15.15 -5.51 4.51
C THR A 123 -16.17 -6.60 4.15
N GLU A 124 -17.27 -6.71 4.89
CA GLU A 124 -18.31 -7.70 4.60
C GLU A 124 -19.08 -7.39 3.30
N PHE A 125 -19.28 -6.11 3.00
CA PHE A 125 -19.84 -5.64 1.73
C PHE A 125 -18.95 -6.03 0.55
N LEU A 126 -17.65 -5.74 0.62
CA LEU A 126 -16.69 -6.09 -0.44
C LEU A 126 -16.58 -7.61 -0.63
N LYS A 127 -16.60 -8.39 0.46
CA LYS A 127 -16.69 -9.86 0.39
C LYS A 127 -17.98 -10.32 -0.30
N SER A 128 -19.13 -9.70 0.02
CA SER A 128 -20.41 -10.04 -0.60
C SER A 128 -20.44 -9.78 -2.11
N LYS A 129 -19.66 -8.80 -2.57
CA LYS A 129 -19.45 -8.49 -3.99
C LYS A 129 -18.38 -9.36 -4.65
N GLY A 130 -17.69 -10.22 -3.88
CA GLY A 130 -16.74 -11.22 -4.38
C GLY A 130 -15.26 -10.90 -4.17
N SER A 131 -14.92 -9.75 -3.55
CA SER A 131 -13.51 -9.40 -3.30
C SER A 131 -12.89 -10.32 -2.26
N GLN A 132 -11.60 -10.61 -2.43
CA GLN A 132 -10.82 -11.50 -1.58
C GLN A 132 -9.56 -10.83 -1.08
N HIS A 133 -9.20 -11.14 0.17
CA HIS A 133 -7.98 -10.65 0.77
C HIS A 133 -6.73 -11.17 0.05
N THR A 134 -5.72 -10.32 -0.05
CA THR A 134 -4.36 -10.72 -0.42
C THR A 134 -3.68 -11.45 0.73
N TRP A 135 -2.47 -11.97 0.51
CA TRP A 135 -1.65 -12.54 1.59
C TRP A 135 -1.47 -11.53 2.75
N TRP A 136 -0.98 -10.33 2.43
CA TRP A 136 -0.73 -9.28 3.42
C TRP A 136 -2.02 -8.82 4.10
N GLY A 137 -3.07 -8.60 3.30
CA GLY A 137 -4.38 -8.23 3.82
C GLY A 137 -5.01 -9.28 4.73
N ALA A 138 -4.92 -10.57 4.39
CA ALA A 138 -5.46 -11.65 5.20
C ALA A 138 -4.76 -11.73 6.57
N VAL A 139 -3.43 -11.51 6.58
CA VAL A 139 -2.65 -11.44 7.82
C VAL A 139 -3.06 -10.23 8.65
N CYS A 140 -3.19 -9.05 8.06
CA CYS A 140 -3.65 -7.85 8.77
C CYS A 140 -5.08 -8.00 9.32
N ALA A 141 -5.99 -8.54 8.50
CA ALA A 141 -7.41 -8.67 8.78
C ALA A 141 -7.76 -9.74 9.83
N GLY A 142 -6.84 -10.66 10.11
CA GLY A 142 -7.16 -11.82 10.95
C GLY A 142 -7.91 -12.94 10.20
N ASP A 143 -7.88 -12.96 8.86
CA ASP A 143 -8.55 -13.96 8.02
C ASP A 143 -7.78 -15.30 8.04
N PHE A 144 -7.90 -16.00 9.16
CA PHE A 144 -7.17 -17.25 9.41
C PHE A 144 -7.41 -18.34 8.35
N PRO A 145 -8.65 -18.62 7.89
CA PRO A 145 -8.88 -19.58 6.83
C PRO A 145 -8.12 -19.25 5.54
N ARG A 146 -8.12 -17.97 5.14
CA ARG A 146 -7.43 -17.52 3.94
C ARG A 146 -5.91 -17.59 4.08
N VAL A 147 -5.37 -17.21 5.24
CA VAL A 147 -3.94 -17.39 5.55
C VAL A 147 -3.56 -18.88 5.47
N LYS A 148 -4.38 -19.77 6.03
CA LYS A 148 -4.13 -21.21 5.98
C LYS A 148 -4.06 -21.72 4.54
N GLU A 149 -4.99 -21.30 3.69
CA GLU A 149 -5.01 -21.63 2.26
C GLU A 149 -3.72 -21.18 1.56
N PHE A 150 -3.27 -19.94 1.79
CA PHE A 150 -2.01 -19.44 1.21
C PHE A 150 -0.80 -20.28 1.65
N VAL A 151 -0.70 -20.61 2.94
CA VAL A 151 0.38 -21.45 3.46
C VAL A 151 0.34 -22.85 2.86
N GLU A 152 -0.84 -23.45 2.70
CA GLU A 152 -1.01 -24.77 2.08
C GLU A 152 -0.66 -24.74 0.58
N ASN A 153 -0.87 -23.61 -0.10
CA ASN A 153 -0.48 -23.38 -1.48
C ASN A 153 1.01 -23.03 -1.66
N GLY A 154 1.82 -23.05 -0.59
CA GLY A 154 3.26 -22.84 -0.65
C GLY A 154 3.69 -21.37 -0.62
N GLN A 155 2.89 -20.48 -0.02
CA GLN A 155 3.28 -19.10 0.25
C GLN A 155 4.61 -19.05 1.02
N ASP A 156 5.51 -18.17 0.58
CA ASP A 156 6.75 -17.90 1.31
C ASP A 156 6.43 -17.13 2.59
N LEU A 157 6.71 -17.75 3.73
CA LEU A 157 6.38 -17.21 5.05
C LEU A 157 7.37 -16.13 5.49
N ASP A 158 8.58 -16.15 4.91
CA ASP A 158 9.65 -15.20 5.15
C ASP A 158 9.76 -14.16 4.03
N GLU A 159 8.76 -14.09 3.15
CA GLU A 159 8.59 -12.95 2.25
C GLU A 159 8.52 -11.67 3.08
N ILE A 160 9.22 -10.63 2.62
CA ILE A 160 9.31 -9.35 3.31
C ILE A 160 8.59 -8.28 2.49
N ASN A 161 7.80 -7.44 3.15
CA ASN A 161 7.13 -6.29 2.54
C ASN A 161 7.87 -4.97 2.84
N PRO A 162 8.54 -4.34 1.85
CA PRO A 162 9.29 -3.10 2.04
C PRO A 162 8.44 -1.90 2.44
N VAL A 163 7.16 -1.90 2.08
CA VAL A 163 6.22 -0.82 2.44
C VAL A 163 5.70 -1.02 3.87
N LEU A 164 5.49 -2.28 4.28
CA LEU A 164 5.09 -2.63 5.65
C LEU A 164 6.32 -2.88 6.53
N TRP A 165 7.17 -1.85 6.69
CA TRP A 165 8.33 -1.84 7.59
C TRP A 165 9.36 -2.94 7.36
N ASN A 166 9.45 -3.46 6.13
CA ASN A 166 10.32 -4.59 5.81
C ASN A 166 10.02 -5.81 6.72
N GLY A 167 8.75 -5.96 7.11
CA GLY A 167 8.24 -7.05 7.95
C GLY A 167 7.84 -8.27 7.13
N ASN A 168 8.00 -9.45 7.74
CA ASN A 168 7.45 -10.71 7.23
C ASN A 168 6.05 -10.99 7.83
N GLY A 169 5.43 -12.10 7.43
CA GLY A 169 4.06 -12.44 7.86
C GLY A 169 3.86 -12.50 9.38
N ILE A 170 4.86 -13.00 10.14
CA ILE A 170 4.78 -13.00 11.61
C ILE A 170 4.81 -11.58 12.16
N PHE A 171 5.75 -10.75 11.69
CA PHE A 171 5.89 -9.37 12.17
C PHE A 171 4.58 -8.60 11.97
N ILE A 172 3.99 -8.70 10.78
CA ILE A 172 2.71 -8.06 10.48
C ILE A 172 1.59 -8.61 11.38
N ALA A 173 1.49 -9.93 11.54
CA ALA A 173 0.51 -10.52 12.45
C ALA A 173 0.66 -10.03 13.90
N GLN A 174 1.88 -9.75 14.35
CA GLN A 174 2.13 -9.21 15.70
C GLN A 174 1.71 -7.74 15.82
N GLU A 175 2.09 -6.89 14.85
CA GLU A 175 1.78 -5.46 14.86
C GLU A 175 0.26 -5.19 14.73
N TYR A 176 -0.45 -6.03 13.97
CA TYR A 176 -1.92 -5.95 13.83
C TYR A 176 -2.70 -6.76 14.88
N GLY A 177 -2.02 -7.30 15.90
CA GLY A 177 -2.69 -7.97 17.02
C GLY A 177 -3.40 -9.29 16.66
N GLN A 178 -2.85 -10.06 15.73
CA GLN A 178 -3.33 -11.37 15.27
C GLN A 178 -2.55 -12.54 15.87
N PRO A 179 -2.71 -12.84 17.18
CA PRO A 179 -1.92 -13.87 17.85
C PRO A 179 -2.17 -15.28 17.29
N ARG A 180 -3.39 -15.56 16.80
CA ARG A 180 -3.72 -16.85 16.19
C ARG A 180 -2.94 -17.09 14.90
N ILE A 181 -2.86 -16.09 14.03
CA ILE A 181 -2.10 -16.16 12.79
C ILE A 181 -0.61 -16.21 13.10
N ALA A 182 -0.11 -15.32 13.96
CA ALA A 182 1.30 -15.32 14.36
C ALA A 182 1.73 -16.68 14.91
N HIS A 183 0.93 -17.27 15.82
CA HIS A 183 1.20 -18.59 16.37
C HIS A 183 1.17 -19.69 15.30
N TYR A 184 0.24 -19.63 14.36
CA TYR A 184 0.18 -20.60 13.27
C TYR A 184 1.41 -20.51 12.35
N LEU A 185 1.80 -19.31 11.93
CA LEU A 185 2.99 -19.10 11.10
C LEU A 185 4.27 -19.57 11.83
N LEU A 186 4.36 -19.31 13.13
CA LEU A 186 5.40 -19.86 14.01
C LEU A 186 5.46 -21.39 13.97
N THR A 187 4.31 -22.08 14.10
CA THR A 187 4.28 -23.55 14.03
C THR A 187 4.68 -24.10 12.65
N LYS A 188 4.57 -23.28 11.60
CA LYS A 188 4.97 -23.62 10.24
C LYS A 188 6.44 -23.29 9.94
N GLY A 189 7.17 -22.75 10.92
CA GLY A 189 8.60 -22.49 10.82
C GLY A 189 8.96 -21.11 10.27
N ALA A 190 8.02 -20.17 10.22
CA ALA A 190 8.31 -18.80 9.82
C ALA A 190 9.24 -18.11 10.84
N THR A 191 10.14 -17.26 10.34
CA THR A 191 11.19 -16.64 11.14
C THR A 191 10.63 -15.48 11.96
N VAL A 192 10.97 -15.39 13.25
CA VAL A 192 10.59 -14.24 14.09
C VAL A 192 11.73 -13.23 14.10
N ALA A 193 11.44 -12.00 13.70
CA ALA A 193 12.37 -10.90 13.93
C ALA A 193 12.47 -10.58 15.44
N VAL A 194 13.66 -10.74 16.04
CA VAL A 194 13.91 -10.35 17.44
C VAL A 194 14.43 -8.91 17.49
N ARG A 195 13.80 -8.04 18.29
CA ARG A 195 14.07 -6.59 18.37
C ARG A 195 15.50 -6.27 18.84
N ASN A 196 16.30 -5.62 17.98
CA ASN A 196 16.84 -4.25 18.17
C ASN A 196 17.54 -3.73 16.90
N ALA A 197 16.96 -4.01 15.75
CA ALA A 197 17.29 -3.38 14.49
C ALA A 197 16.00 -3.42 13.67
N HIS A 198 15.71 -2.37 12.91
CA HIS A 198 14.70 -2.41 11.85
C HIS A 198 15.13 -3.34 10.68
N THR A 199 16.01 -4.31 10.97
CA THR A 199 16.66 -5.27 10.08
C THR A 199 17.05 -6.49 10.91
N VAL A 200 16.44 -7.64 10.66
CA VAL A 200 17.01 -8.94 11.05
C VAL A 200 17.67 -9.56 9.83
N ASP A 201 18.90 -9.12 9.49
CA ASP A 201 19.99 -10.03 9.11
C ASP A 201 21.31 -9.29 8.78
N THR A 202 22.43 -9.96 9.03
CA THR A 202 23.82 -9.46 9.03
C THR A 202 24.58 -9.66 7.71
N HIS A 203 23.87 -9.75 6.58
CA HIS A 203 24.54 -9.91 5.27
C HIS A 203 24.78 -8.56 4.60
N GLU A 204 26.07 -8.23 4.45
CA GLU A 204 26.65 -7.02 3.83
C GLU A 204 26.16 -6.72 2.40
N MET A 205 25.49 -7.67 1.74
CA MET A 205 25.15 -7.60 0.31
C MET A 205 23.75 -7.04 -0.03
N LYS A 206 22.92 -6.65 0.95
CA LYS A 206 21.55 -6.16 0.70
C LYS A 206 21.34 -4.65 0.77
N TRP A 207 22.37 -3.86 1.03
CA TRP A 207 22.28 -2.39 1.05
C TRP A 207 21.89 -1.77 -0.32
N SER A 208 21.87 -2.57 -1.39
CA SER A 208 21.63 -2.08 -2.76
C SER A 208 20.26 -2.44 -3.36
N VAL A 209 19.39 -3.20 -2.69
CA VAL A 209 18.16 -3.70 -3.34
C VAL A 209 16.91 -3.45 -2.51
N GLY A 210 16.21 -2.35 -2.81
CA GLY A 210 14.75 -2.30 -2.63
C GLY A 210 14.18 -1.05 -1.97
N ARG A 211 14.31 0.12 -2.60
CA ARG A 211 13.28 1.15 -2.44
C ARG A 211 11.99 0.61 -3.04
N GLY A 212 11.03 0.25 -2.19
CA GLY A 212 9.57 0.22 -2.35
C GLY A 212 8.86 -0.38 -3.57
N ASP A 213 9.51 -0.70 -4.70
CA ASP A 213 8.81 -0.95 -5.97
C ASP A 213 8.95 -2.36 -6.55
N ALA A 214 9.70 -3.23 -5.88
CA ALA A 214 10.03 -4.55 -6.43
C ALA A 214 8.79 -5.42 -6.71
N PHE A 215 7.73 -5.25 -5.93
CA PHE A 215 6.47 -5.98 -6.08
C PHE A 215 5.66 -5.52 -7.29
N PHE A 216 5.56 -4.20 -7.49
CA PHE A 216 4.84 -3.60 -8.62
C PHE A 216 5.42 -4.05 -9.97
N TYR A 217 6.74 -3.90 -10.16
CA TYR A 217 7.39 -4.27 -11.41
C TYR A 217 7.33 -5.78 -11.70
N LYS A 218 7.42 -6.62 -10.67
CA LYS A 218 7.30 -8.08 -10.78
C LYS A 218 5.88 -8.50 -11.14
N ALA A 219 4.85 -7.90 -10.53
CA ALA A 219 3.45 -8.18 -10.83
C ALA A 219 3.06 -7.73 -12.25
N CYS A 220 3.57 -6.58 -12.69
CA CYS A 220 3.26 -6.00 -14.01
C CYS A 220 4.14 -6.56 -15.16
N LYS A 221 5.15 -7.39 -14.87
CA LYS A 221 6.16 -7.88 -15.85
C LYS A 221 6.87 -6.75 -16.61
N VAL A 222 7.15 -5.63 -15.95
CA VAL A 222 7.83 -4.46 -16.55
C VAL A 222 9.27 -4.37 -16.02
N GLU A 223 10.25 -4.11 -16.89
CA GLU A 223 11.64 -3.88 -16.47
C GLU A 223 11.77 -2.54 -15.71
N ARG A 224 12.50 -2.56 -14.59
CA ARG A 224 12.72 -1.37 -13.75
C ARG A 224 13.58 -0.35 -14.51
N PRO A 225 13.20 0.94 -14.57
CA PRO A 225 14.10 1.97 -15.05
C PRO A 225 15.12 2.32 -13.95
N GLY A 226 16.40 2.07 -14.20
CA GLY A 226 17.51 2.59 -13.38
C GLY A 226 18.35 1.51 -12.69
N ALA A 227 19.33 0.98 -13.41
CA ALA A 227 20.48 0.29 -12.84
C ALA A 227 21.68 1.26 -12.82
N GLY A 228 22.35 1.37 -11.67
CA GLY A 228 23.66 2.01 -11.56
C GLY A 228 23.76 3.07 -10.47
N VAL A 229 24.22 2.65 -9.29
CA VAL A 229 24.98 3.52 -8.37
C VAL A 229 26.11 2.65 -7.79
N GLU A 230 27.35 2.94 -8.16
CA GLU A 230 28.55 2.42 -7.49
C GLU A 230 28.77 3.25 -6.21
N ASP A 231 28.93 2.58 -5.07
CA ASP A 231 29.20 3.21 -3.78
C ASP A 231 30.69 3.57 -3.65
N HIS A 232 31.00 4.88 -3.67
CA HIS A 232 32.27 5.39 -3.16
C HIS A 232 32.11 5.78 -1.69
N TYR A 233 32.54 4.89 -0.79
CA TYR A 233 32.59 5.13 0.64
C TYR A 233 33.68 6.16 0.97
N TRP A 234 33.31 7.32 1.52
CA TRP A 234 34.26 8.29 2.08
C TRP A 234 34.24 8.14 3.61
N PRO A 235 35.30 7.61 4.25
CA PRO A 235 35.35 7.55 5.71
C PRO A 235 35.81 8.90 6.25
N GLU A 236 34.94 9.60 6.97
CA GLU A 236 35.36 10.74 7.81
C GLU A 236 35.92 10.23 9.13
N HIS A 237 37.20 10.51 9.37
CA HIS A 237 37.80 11.14 10.55
C HIS A 237 39.24 10.65 10.80
N GLN A 238 40.19 11.55 10.57
CA GLN A 238 41.35 11.78 11.45
C GLN A 238 41.35 13.26 11.84
#